data_AF-A0A1Q7FAC2-F1
#
_entry.id   AF-A0A1Q7FAC2-F1
#
_cell.length_a   1.000
_cell.length_b   1.000
_cell.length_c   1.000
_cell.angle_alpha   90.00
_cell.angle_beta   90.00
_cell.angle_gamma   90.00
#
_symmetry.space_group_name_H-M   'P 1'
#
loop_
_entity.id
_entity.type
_entity.pdbx_description
1 polymer ?
#
loop_
_entity_poly.entity_id
_entity_poly.type
_entity_poly.pdbx_seq_one_letter_code
_entity_poly.pdbx_strand_id
1 'polypeptide(L)' 'MLCRACGADMIATEYCSSCNEAVLWKCTSCEKENDKSVHTYHPRRPESSRTVSVVGTLVGLASGLYVMAPI' A
#
# COMPACT_ATOMS: atom_id res chain seq x y z
N MET A 1 -18.01 -1.68 -2.20
CA MET A 1 -17.23 -0.89 -1.22
C MET A 1 -18.21 -0.33 -0.20
N LEU A 2 -17.88 -0.31 1.09
CA LEU A 2 -18.77 0.20 2.15
C LEU A 2 -18.30 1.58 2.65
N CYS A 3 -19.25 2.45 2.98
CA CYS A 3 -18.96 3.77 3.53
C CYS A 3 -18.44 3.64 4.97
N ARG A 4 -17.25 4.18 5.26
CA ARG A 4 -16.67 4.12 6.60
C ARG A 4 -17.48 4.84 7.68
N ALA A 5 -18.27 5.84 7.29
CA ALA A 5 -19.06 6.63 8.23
C ALA A 5 -20.34 5.93 8.69
N CYS A 6 -21.01 5.20 7.79
CA CYS A 6 -22.36 4.68 8.06
C CYS A 6 -22.55 3.21 7.68
N GLY A 7 -21.53 2.53 7.17
CA GLY A 7 -21.56 1.09 6.85
C GLY A 7 -22.42 0.72 5.63
N ALA A 8 -23.10 1.69 4.99
CA ALA A 8 -23.91 1.46 3.81
C ALA A 8 -23.07 1.21 2.55
N ASP A 9 -23.68 0.57 1.55
CA ASP A 9 -23.09 0.37 0.24
C ASP A 9 -22.81 1.69 -0.48
N MET A 10 -21.67 1.75 -1.15
CA MET A 10 -21.26 2.88 -1.98
C MET A 10 -21.46 2.54 -3.45
N ILE A 11 -21.91 3.53 -4.22
CA ILE A 11 -22.04 3.44 -5.67
C ILE A 11 -20.85 4.14 -6.34
N ALA A 12 -20.35 3.56 -7.43
CA ALA A 12 -19.35 4.21 -8.25
C ALA A 12 -20.03 5.31 -9.09
N THR A 13 -19.49 6.52 -9.04
CA THR A 13 -20.04 7.70 -9.73
C THR A 13 -19.20 8.13 -10.92
N GLU A 14 -17.90 7.83 -10.90
CA GLU A 14 -16.99 8.08 -12.01
C GLU A 14 -16.11 6.86 -12.28
N TYR A 15 -15.81 6.66 -13.56
CA TYR A 15 -14.94 5.60 -14.05
C TYR A 15 -13.81 6.21 -14.89
N CYS A 16 -12.63 5.61 -14.84
CA CYS A 16 -11.51 6.01 -15.68
C CYS A 16 -11.78 5.60 -17.13
N SER A 17 -11.78 6.55 -18.08
CA SER A 17 -12.04 6.25 -19.50
C SER A 17 -10.99 5.34 -20.15
N SER A 18 -9.79 5.23 -19.58
CA SER A 18 -8.69 4.45 -20.16
C SER A 18 -8.68 2.99 -19.73
N CYS A 19 -9.07 2.69 -18.49
CA CYS A 19 -9.01 1.33 -17.92
C CYS A 19 -10.37 0.82 -17.41
N ASN A 20 -11.41 1.65 -17.45
CA ASN A 20 -12.77 1.36 -17.00
C ASN A 20 -12.87 0.96 -15.51
N GLU A 21 -11.90 1.36 -14.71
CA GLU A 21 -11.90 1.15 -13.26
C GLU A 21 -12.62 2.32 -12.56
N ALA A 22 -13.34 2.03 -11.47
CA ALA A 22 -14.09 3.03 -10.71
C ALA A 22 -13.16 3.96 -9.93
N VAL A 23 -13.24 5.26 -10.19
CA VAL A 23 -12.33 6.28 -9.62
C VAL A 23 -12.96 7.11 -8.51
N LEU A 24 -14.28 7.20 -8.48
CA LEU A 24 -15.02 7.94 -7.46
C LEU A 24 -16.20 7.11 -6.97
N TRP A 25 -16.40 7.14 -5.66
CA TRP A 25 -17.46 6.40 -4.98
C TRP A 25 -18.24 7.35 -4.08
N LYS A 26 -19.57 7.30 -4.16
CA LYS A 26 -20.47 8.10 -3.33
C LYS A 26 -21.35 7.20 -2.48
N CYS A 27 -21.51 7.55 -1.20
CA CYS A 27 -22.48 6.92 -0.33
C CYS A 27 -23.86 7.54 -0.54
N THR A 28 -24.88 6.74 -0.85
CA THR A 28 -26.24 7.25 -1.07
C THR A 28 -26.95 7.62 0.23
N SER A 29 -26.60 7.00 1.35
CA SER A 29 -27.22 7.28 2.65
C SER A 29 -26.70 8.55 3.31
N CYS A 30 -25.42 8.83 3.14
CA CYS A 30 -24.71 9.87 3.88
C CYS A 30 -24.21 11.00 2.97
N GLU A 31 -24.44 10.86 1.65
CA GLU A 31 -24.04 11.76 0.57
C GLU A 31 -22.54 12.11 0.51
N LYS A 32 -21.72 11.44 1.33
CA LYS A 32 -20.27 11.61 1.35
C LYS A 32 -19.61 10.88 0.19
N GLU A 33 -18.65 11.56 -0.40
CA GLU A 33 -17.77 11.03 -1.44
C GLU A 33 -16.48 10.52 -0.80
N ASN A 34 -15.90 9.47 -1.39
CA ASN A 34 -14.56 9.01 -1.06
C ASN A 34 -13.51 9.84 -1.84
N ASP A 35 -12.26 9.76 -1.40
CA ASP A 35 -11.13 10.34 -2.13
C ASP A 35 -11.07 9.79 -3.55
N LYS A 36 -10.92 10.69 -4.54
CA LYS A 36 -10.89 10.32 -5.96
C LYS A 36 -9.58 9.61 -6.25
N SER A 37 -9.62 8.36 -6.69
CA SER A 37 -8.40 7.66 -7.08
C SER A 37 -7.84 8.27 -8.37
N VAL A 38 -6.58 8.68 -8.31
CA VAL A 38 -5.83 9.11 -9.49
C VAL A 38 -5.13 7.89 -10.07
N HIS A 39 -5.56 7.46 -11.26
CA HIS A 39 -4.90 6.40 -12.00
C HIS A 39 -3.65 7.01 -12.63
N THR A 40 -2.54 6.99 -11.89
CA THR A 40 -1.25 7.37 -12.45
C THR A 40 -0.85 6.31 -13.47
N TYR A 41 -0.87 6.67 -14.76
CA TYR A 41 -0.39 5.77 -15.81
C TYR A 41 1.07 5.43 -15.54
N HIS A 42 1.34 4.19 -15.12
CA HIS A 42 2.68 3.65 -15.06
C HIS A 42 2.95 2.96 -16.40
N PRO A 43 3.76 3.54 -17.31
CA PRO A 43 4.21 2.80 -18.47
C PRO A 43 4.90 1.53 -17.97
N ARG A 44 4.52 0.37 -18.53
CA ARG A 44 5.24 -0.89 -18.27
C ARG A 44 6.71 -0.63 -18.55
N ARG A 45 7.52 -0.47 -17.51
CA ARG A 45 8.96 -0.52 -17.64
C ARG A 45 9.26 -1.90 -18.22
N PRO A 46 10.02 -2.03 -19.32
CA PRO A 46 10.48 -3.33 -19.75
C PRO A 46 11.18 -3.97 -18.55
N GLU A 47 10.78 -5.20 -18.21
CA GLU A 47 11.42 -6.02 -17.20
C GLU A 47 12.91 -6.12 -17.53
N SER A 48 13.71 -5.24 -16.95
CA SER A 48 15.15 -5.37 -16.94
C SER A 48 15.46 -6.43 -15.90
N SER A 49 15.47 -7.68 -16.38
CA SER A 49 16.07 -8.82 -15.69
C SER A 49 17.47 -8.41 -15.25
N ARG A 50 17.63 -8.10 -13.96
CA ARG A 50 18.92 -7.97 -13.28
C ARG A 50 18.88 -8.84 -12.04
N THR A 51 19.24 -10.09 -12.28
CA THR A 51 20.30 -10.82 -11.56
C THR A 51 20.46 -10.47 -10.09
N VAL A 52 20.06 -11.43 -9.24
CA VAL A 52 20.71 -11.88 -8.00
C VAL A 52 21.73 -10.90 -7.38
N SER A 53 21.40 -10.38 -6.20
CA SER A 53 22.39 -10.08 -5.16
C SER A 53 21.95 -10.73 -3.84
N VAL A 54 22.35 -11.99 -3.68
CA VAL A 54 22.37 -12.69 -2.39
C VAL A 54 23.72 -12.38 -1.74
N VAL A 55 23.86 -11.25 -1.05
CA VAL A 55 24.90 -11.03 -0.04
C VAL A 55 24.41 -9.94 0.90
N GLY A 56 24.13 -10.27 2.17
CA GLY A 56 23.66 -9.27 3.11
C GLY A 56 23.38 -9.76 4.53
N THR A 57 24.19 -10.70 5.00
CA THR A 57 24.58 -10.83 6.42
C THR A 57 23.49 -11.24 7.43
N LEU A 58 23.57 -12.51 7.81
CA LEU A 58 22.99 -13.12 9.00
C LEU A 58 23.06 -12.21 10.24
N VAL A 59 21.91 -12.07 10.88
CA VAL A 59 21.74 -11.63 12.27
C VAL A 59 22.58 -12.55 13.17
N GLY A 60 23.65 -12.00 13.76
CA GLY A 60 24.60 -12.73 14.60
C GLY A 60 24.73 -12.11 15.99
N LEU A 61 23.88 -12.60 16.90
CA LEU A 61 24.12 -12.87 18.33
C LEU A 61 24.61 -11.75 19.26
N ALA A 62 23.77 -11.51 20.27
CA ALA A 62 24.07 -10.86 21.53
C ALA A 62 25.19 -11.57 22.31
N SER A 63 26.00 -10.79 23.04
CA SER A 63 26.35 -10.98 24.46
C SER A 63 27.54 -10.11 24.84
N GLY A 64 27.47 -9.47 26.01
CA GLY A 64 28.66 -8.87 26.64
C GLY A 64 28.40 -7.66 27.52
N LEU A 65 27.38 -7.73 28.39
CA LEU A 65 27.26 -6.80 29.52
C LEU A 65 28.51 -6.92 30.40
N TYR A 66 29.14 -5.77 30.63
CA TYR A 66 30.14 -5.51 31.65
C TYR A 66 29.71 -6.07 33.01
N VAL A 67 30.52 -6.95 33.61
CA VAL A 67 30.55 -7.15 35.05
C VAL A 67 32.00 -7.28 35.51
N MET A 68 32.41 -6.30 36.31
CA MET A 68 33.63 -6.28 37.12
C MET A 68 33.61 -7.40 38.16
N ALA A 69 34.75 -8.08 38.39
CA ALA A 69 35.12 -8.58 39.71
C ALA A 69 36.64 -8.91 39.77
N PRO A 70 37.31 -8.62 40.91
CA PRO A 70 38.77 -8.66 41.11
C PRO A 70 39.26 -10.10 41.36
N ILE A 71 40.56 -10.43 41.34
CA ILE A 71 41.58 -10.28 42.42
C ILE A 71 42.99 -10.39 41.81
#